data_AF-A0A182QHM6-F1
#
_entry.id   AF-A0A182QHM6-F1
#
_cell.length_a   1.000
_cell.length_b   1.000
_cell.length_c   1.000
_cell.angle_alpha   90.00
_cell.angle_beta   90.00
_cell.angle_gamma   90.00
#
_symmetry.space_group_name_H-M   'P 1'
#
loop_
_entity.id
_entity.type
_entity.pdbx_description
1 polymer ?
#
loop_
_entity_poly.entity_id
_entity_poly.type
_entity_poly.pdbx_seq_one_letter_code
_entity_poly.pdbx_strand_id
1 'polypeptide(L)'
;LMASGSEDQRVQWLSETIQCLICLKHVEDPRLCPRCSKLFCCGCIRQWLQKADDLDGNPSCPNCKSPCGLDNFVKILEGSPLDACRAIVHDLSAPDPTGEGTTRSDPVGAEKIQQHLQKLLLKTKAVYIETDQRVTHELEKQRVFVKQSKDNLIKTINKIVQQELKDIHQQFNAEISKINAKDEIVTNKLHKHQFTLSSIQTTIHENSPEELVNKQADIEKSCATVSNNLKAISLDVEPYSYKSHLIPEASVWKFAVQKYSAVRRTNEVQYSEFVTDDIGSVWRLEIHPNGFEDAKNTSLSIFLQLYNGIEGQYHYSFELLGSSGNHYYEDESYFQLRKGWGQNHFIDLKSLQESFLVDDSIELKFSVRALNLIDKYEKMAKRADLLSTEVGELKKIAYPDCLTQVVTIRNVVEAIKSFACLYSDILIDDIGGRWRLQVYPGGNGECKGQFISIFLELCIGIPNKYEFTVALLHQNEKKVVRKTMEYCIQPTVPFGWKTFLGREELINNGYIQKDALSIRLTIKPPNAAQKLSYLRQYHTYAMESMQPARKDSVISNDSRPSTSQEPLESRMRKTSISFVKNLFTKSSSTDQQGN
;
A
#
# COMPACT_ATOMS: atom_id res chain seq x y z
N LEU A 1 -33.67 -3.88 -41.09
CA LEU A 1 -33.19 -3.36 -42.40
C LEU A 1 -32.45 -4.48 -43.09
N MET A 2 -32.88 -4.81 -44.30
CA MET A 2 -32.49 -6.00 -45.06
C MET A 2 -31.00 -5.96 -45.45
N ALA A 3 -30.33 -7.11 -45.35
CA ALA A 3 -29.03 -7.33 -45.98
C ALA A 3 -29.13 -8.56 -46.90
N SER A 4 -29.65 -8.32 -48.10
CA SER A 4 -29.40 -9.15 -49.28
C SER A 4 -27.96 -8.89 -49.75
N GLY A 5 -26.98 -9.46 -49.06
CA GLY A 5 -25.61 -9.57 -49.58
C GLY A 5 -25.52 -10.84 -50.43
N SER A 6 -24.95 -10.74 -51.63
CA SER A 6 -24.64 -11.89 -52.49
C SER A 6 -23.76 -12.90 -51.73
N GLU A 7 -23.83 -14.19 -52.08
CA GLU A 7 -23.00 -15.23 -51.46
C GLU A 7 -21.51 -14.85 -51.43
N ASP A 8 -21.01 -14.18 -52.48
CA ASP A 8 -19.63 -13.66 -52.55
C ASP A 8 -19.29 -12.64 -51.45
N GLN A 9 -20.22 -11.74 -51.08
CA GLN A 9 -19.99 -10.76 -50.00
C GLN A 9 -19.96 -11.43 -48.62
N ARG A 10 -20.71 -12.52 -48.42
CA ARG A 10 -20.70 -13.30 -47.18
C ARG A 10 -19.40 -14.08 -47.04
N VAL A 11 -18.89 -14.66 -48.13
CA VAL A 11 -17.60 -15.37 -48.18
C VAL A 11 -16.44 -14.43 -47.88
N GLN A 12 -16.44 -13.22 -48.45
CA GLN A 12 -15.38 -12.24 -48.22
C GLN A 12 -15.34 -11.75 -46.76
N TRP A 13 -16.51 -11.47 -46.17
CA TRP A 13 -16.63 -11.08 -44.76
C TRP A 13 -16.24 -12.20 -43.78
N LEU A 14 -16.57 -13.45 -44.10
CA LEU A 14 -16.11 -14.63 -43.34
C LEU A 14 -14.59 -14.80 -43.46
N SER A 15 -13.98 -14.56 -44.62
CA SER A 15 -12.52 -14.66 -44.80
C SER A 15 -11.75 -13.62 -43.98
N GLU A 16 -12.30 -12.42 -43.79
CA GLU A 16 -11.71 -11.34 -42.98
C GLU A 16 -11.90 -11.56 -41.47
N THR A 17 -13.00 -12.23 -41.08
CA THR A 17 -13.35 -12.47 -39.66
C THR A 17 -12.51 -13.60 -39.02
N ILE A 18 -11.91 -14.48 -39.83
CA ILE A 18 -11.16 -15.68 -39.38
C ILE A 18 -9.65 -15.52 -39.62
N GLN A 19 -9.14 -14.28 -39.56
CA GLN A 19 -7.70 -14.01 -39.67
C GLN A 19 -7.03 -13.89 -38.30
N CYS A 20 -5.83 -14.47 -38.18
CA CYS A 20 -5.01 -14.32 -37.01
C CYS A 20 -4.34 -12.96 -37.04
N LEU A 21 -4.50 -12.16 -35.99
CA LEU A 21 -3.91 -10.81 -35.92
C LEU A 21 -2.37 -10.79 -35.78
N ILE A 22 -1.73 -11.94 -35.60
CA ILE A 22 -0.26 -12.04 -35.50
C ILE A 22 0.33 -12.35 -36.88
N CYS A 23 -0.13 -13.42 -37.54
CA CYS A 23 0.42 -13.82 -38.83
C CYS A 23 -0.33 -13.22 -40.03
N LEU A 24 -1.48 -12.59 -39.81
CA LEU A 24 -2.38 -12.02 -40.82
C LEU A 24 -2.86 -13.05 -41.86
N LYS A 25 -2.77 -14.34 -41.53
CA LYS A 25 -3.26 -15.46 -42.32
C LYS A 25 -4.52 -16.05 -41.69
N HIS A 26 -5.18 -16.94 -42.42
CA HIS A 26 -6.28 -17.74 -41.88
C HIS A 26 -5.86 -18.46 -40.60
N VAL A 27 -6.74 -18.49 -39.61
CA VAL A 27 -6.43 -19.08 -38.30
C VAL A 27 -6.32 -20.61 -38.38
N GLU A 28 -5.24 -21.15 -37.80
CA GLU A 28 -5.00 -22.58 -37.59
C GLU A 28 -4.97 -22.90 -36.09
N ASP A 29 -5.69 -23.94 -35.64
CA ASP A 29 -6.01 -24.22 -34.22
C ASP A 29 -6.49 -22.94 -33.48
N PRO A 30 -7.71 -22.46 -33.79
CA PRO A 30 -8.18 -21.15 -33.34
C PRO A 30 -8.29 -20.99 -31.82
N ARG A 31 -7.69 -19.90 -31.35
CA ARG A 31 -7.69 -19.44 -29.96
C ARG A 31 -8.35 -18.07 -29.84
N LEU A 32 -9.42 -18.00 -29.04
CA LEU A 32 -10.14 -16.75 -28.80
C LEU A 32 -9.70 -16.12 -27.47
N CYS A 33 -9.35 -14.84 -27.50
CA CYS A 33 -9.15 -14.09 -26.27
C CYS A 33 -10.50 -13.84 -25.55
N PRO A 34 -10.66 -14.22 -24.27
CA PRO A 34 -11.93 -14.02 -23.55
C PRO A 34 -12.22 -12.54 -23.22
N ARG A 35 -11.24 -11.64 -23.37
CA ARG A 35 -11.33 -10.22 -23.02
C ARG A 35 -11.67 -9.33 -24.20
N CYS A 36 -11.11 -9.60 -25.38
CA CYS A 36 -11.33 -8.79 -26.58
C CYS A 36 -11.94 -9.55 -27.76
N SER A 37 -12.22 -10.84 -27.58
CA SER A 37 -12.85 -11.71 -28.58
C SER A 37 -12.09 -11.78 -29.92
N LYS A 38 -10.79 -11.46 -29.92
CA LYS A 38 -9.93 -11.60 -31.10
C LYS A 38 -9.36 -13.01 -31.24
N LEU A 39 -9.21 -13.45 -32.48
CA LEU A 39 -8.76 -14.77 -32.86
C LEU A 39 -7.25 -14.79 -33.18
N PHE A 40 -6.61 -15.87 -32.76
CA PHE A 40 -5.20 -16.13 -33.01
C PHE A 40 -4.97 -17.61 -33.33
N CYS A 41 -3.94 -17.92 -34.12
CA CYS A 41 -3.46 -19.30 -34.21
C CYS A 41 -2.84 -19.71 -32.88
N CYS A 42 -3.06 -20.96 -32.45
CA CYS A 42 -2.45 -21.49 -31.23
C CYS A 42 -0.92 -21.36 -31.21
N GLY A 43 -0.26 -21.66 -32.33
CA GLY A 43 1.18 -21.50 -32.47
C GLY A 43 1.64 -20.05 -32.33
N CYS A 44 0.95 -19.11 -32.98
CA CYS A 44 1.28 -17.69 -32.94
C CYS A 44 1.11 -17.10 -31.54
N ILE A 45 0.00 -17.38 -30.87
CA ILE A 45 -0.26 -16.83 -29.53
C ILE A 45 0.66 -17.47 -28.47
N ARG A 46 0.99 -18.76 -28.59
CA ARG A 46 1.96 -19.42 -27.71
C ARG A 46 3.33 -18.76 -27.81
N GLN A 47 3.83 -18.53 -29.03
CA GLN A 47 5.12 -17.86 -29.24
C GLN A 47 5.13 -16.43 -28.71
N TRP A 48 4.03 -15.69 -28.90
CA TRP A 48 3.88 -14.34 -28.37
C TRP A 48 3.95 -14.29 -26.84
N LEU A 49 3.15 -15.13 -26.17
CA LEU A 49 3.08 -15.15 -24.71
C LEU A 49 4.40 -15.63 -24.10
N GLN A 50 5.05 -16.63 -24.69
CA GLN A 50 6.35 -17.11 -24.22
C GLN A 50 7.44 -16.03 -24.33
N LYS A 51 7.47 -15.28 -25.44
CA LYS A 51 8.41 -14.17 -25.61
C LYS A 51 8.15 -13.01 -24.64
N ALA A 52 6.88 -12.72 -24.32
CA ALA A 52 6.52 -11.68 -23.36
C ALA A 52 6.86 -12.07 -21.91
N ASP A 53 6.74 -13.36 -21.58
CA ASP A 53 7.12 -13.91 -20.28
C ASP A 53 8.66 -13.88 -20.09
N ASP A 54 9.42 -14.24 -21.13
CA ASP A 54 10.89 -14.23 -21.10
C ASP A 54 11.51 -12.83 -20.99
N LEU A 55 10.86 -11.78 -21.51
CA LEU A 55 11.38 -10.40 -21.52
C LEU A 55 10.90 -9.56 -20.33
N ASP A 56 9.59 -9.58 -20.05
CA ASP A 56 8.95 -8.64 -19.11
C ASP A 56 8.26 -9.33 -17.92
N GLY A 57 8.26 -10.68 -17.87
CA GLY A 57 7.58 -11.46 -16.82
C GLY A 57 6.07 -11.25 -16.75
N ASN A 58 5.46 -10.69 -17.80
CA ASN A 58 4.04 -10.34 -17.84
C ASN A 58 3.40 -10.68 -19.19
N PRO A 59 3.07 -11.97 -19.43
CA PRO A 59 2.44 -12.40 -20.66
C PRO A 59 1.05 -11.76 -20.81
N SER A 60 0.84 -11.06 -21.93
CA SER A 60 -0.40 -10.32 -22.19
C SER A 60 -0.90 -10.48 -23.62
N CYS A 61 -2.22 -10.31 -23.81
CA CYS A 61 -2.85 -10.41 -25.11
C CYS A 61 -2.30 -9.33 -26.09
N PRO A 62 -1.90 -9.70 -27.33
CA PRO A 62 -1.36 -8.77 -28.31
C PRO A 62 -2.30 -7.60 -28.65
N ASN A 63 -3.62 -7.82 -28.54
CA ASN A 63 -4.62 -6.84 -28.94
C ASN A 63 -5.08 -5.94 -27.77
N CYS A 64 -5.48 -6.52 -26.62
CA CYS A 64 -6.05 -5.76 -25.51
C CYS A 64 -5.09 -5.52 -24.34
N LYS A 65 -3.86 -6.02 -24.42
CA LYS A 65 -2.81 -5.89 -23.40
C LYS A 65 -3.20 -6.39 -22.01
N SER A 66 -4.29 -7.17 -21.90
CA SER A 66 -4.70 -7.78 -20.63
C SER A 66 -3.75 -8.94 -20.30
N PRO A 67 -3.29 -9.07 -19.03
CA PRO A 67 -2.47 -10.20 -18.60
C PRO A 67 -3.22 -11.53 -18.78
N CYS A 68 -2.61 -12.51 -19.44
CA CYS A 68 -3.21 -13.81 -19.66
C CYS A 68 -2.17 -14.91 -20.00
N GLY A 69 -2.40 -16.12 -19.49
CA GLY A 69 -1.69 -17.32 -19.92
C GLY A 69 -2.32 -17.97 -21.15
N LEU A 70 -1.61 -18.92 -21.78
CA LEU A 70 -2.12 -19.65 -22.95
C LEU A 70 -3.41 -20.41 -22.62
N ASP A 71 -3.52 -20.95 -21.41
CA ASP A 71 -4.69 -21.70 -20.93
C ASP A 71 -5.96 -20.84 -20.82
N ASN A 72 -5.80 -19.52 -20.75
CA ASN A 72 -6.93 -18.58 -20.68
C ASN A 72 -7.58 -18.36 -22.05
N PHE A 73 -6.91 -18.73 -23.14
CA PHE A 73 -7.49 -18.62 -24.47
C PHE A 73 -8.46 -19.77 -24.72
N VAL A 74 -9.70 -19.42 -25.07
CA VAL A 74 -10.73 -20.41 -25.33
C VAL A 74 -10.36 -21.18 -26.60
N LYS A 75 -10.16 -22.49 -26.46
CA LYS A 75 -10.01 -23.40 -27.60
C LYS A 75 -11.35 -23.49 -28.32
N ILE A 76 -11.35 -23.22 -29.62
CA ILE A 76 -12.51 -23.48 -30.45
C ILE A 76 -12.40 -24.93 -30.93
N LEU A 77 -13.41 -25.74 -30.60
CA LEU A 77 -13.45 -27.18 -30.90
C LEU A 77 -13.90 -27.45 -32.34
N GLU A 78 -13.45 -28.58 -32.89
CA GLU A 78 -13.90 -29.09 -34.20
C GLU A 78 -15.42 -29.29 -34.20
N GLY A 79 -16.10 -28.66 -35.18
CA GLY A 79 -17.56 -28.59 -35.29
C GLY A 79 -18.15 -27.23 -34.90
N SER A 80 -17.31 -26.22 -34.69
CA SER A 80 -17.73 -24.84 -34.45
C SER A 80 -18.25 -24.16 -35.73
N PRO A 81 -18.99 -23.04 -35.65
CA PRO A 81 -19.41 -22.26 -36.82
C PRO A 81 -18.25 -21.86 -37.74
N LEU A 82 -17.03 -21.74 -37.20
CA LEU A 82 -15.81 -21.44 -37.93
C LEU A 82 -15.33 -22.64 -38.78
N ASP A 83 -15.60 -23.87 -38.36
CA ASP A 83 -15.29 -25.08 -39.14
C ASP A 83 -16.26 -25.27 -40.32
N ALA A 84 -17.54 -24.92 -40.14
CA ALA A 84 -18.53 -24.91 -41.22
C ALA A 84 -18.15 -23.88 -42.32
N CYS A 85 -17.59 -22.74 -41.93
CA CYS A 85 -17.06 -21.76 -42.89
C CYS A 85 -15.82 -22.27 -43.63
N ARG A 86 -14.99 -23.08 -42.96
CA ARG A 86 -13.81 -23.75 -43.54
C ARG A 86 -14.18 -24.69 -44.69
N ALA A 87 -15.26 -25.47 -44.54
CA ALA A 87 -15.75 -26.38 -45.58
C ALA A 87 -16.28 -25.63 -46.82
N ILE A 88 -17.03 -24.55 -46.62
CA ILE A 88 -17.60 -23.72 -47.71
C ILE A 88 -16.49 -23.06 -48.55
N VAL A 89 -15.40 -22.61 -47.92
CA VAL A 89 -14.26 -22.00 -48.62
C VAL A 89 -13.44 -23.06 -49.40
N HIS A 90 -13.40 -24.30 -48.90
CA HIS A 90 -12.62 -25.38 -49.51
C HIS A 90 -13.35 -26.07 -50.68
N ASP A 91 -14.68 -26.20 -50.62
CA ASP A 91 -15.50 -26.88 -51.64
C ASP A 91 -15.63 -26.08 -52.96
N LEU A 92 -15.47 -24.76 -52.93
CA LEU A 92 -15.51 -23.91 -54.13
C LEU A 92 -14.15 -23.80 -54.85
N SER A 93 -13.09 -24.40 -54.29
CA SER A 93 -11.73 -24.37 -54.83
C SER A 93 -11.33 -25.68 -55.53
N ALA A 94 -12.21 -26.68 -55.59
CA ALA A 94 -11.95 -27.96 -56.25
C ALA A 94 -12.26 -27.88 -57.76
N PRO A 95 -11.37 -28.34 -58.66
CA PRO A 95 -11.69 -28.48 -60.08
C PRO A 95 -12.72 -29.61 -60.28
N ASP A 96 -13.72 -29.36 -61.12
CA ASP A 96 -14.75 -30.32 -61.53
C ASP A 96 -14.16 -31.70 -61.86
N PRO A 97 -14.60 -32.79 -61.21
CA PRO A 97 -14.37 -34.13 -61.72
C PRO A 97 -15.42 -34.42 -62.79
N THR A 98 -15.01 -34.35 -64.05
CA THR A 98 -15.59 -35.15 -65.13
C THR A 98 -15.46 -36.63 -64.78
N GLY A 99 -16.58 -37.36 -64.73
CA GLY A 99 -16.51 -38.80 -64.46
C GLY A 99 -17.87 -39.47 -64.32
N GLU A 100 -18.21 -40.25 -65.34
CA GLU A 100 -19.34 -41.18 -65.39
C GLU A 100 -19.38 -42.10 -64.16
N GLY A 101 -20.59 -42.29 -63.60
CA GLY A 101 -20.82 -43.18 -62.47
C GLY A 101 -22.28 -43.57 -62.38
N THR A 102 -22.61 -44.68 -63.04
CA THR A 102 -23.93 -45.31 -63.04
C THR A 102 -24.30 -45.81 -61.64
N THR A 103 -25.32 -45.22 -61.01
CA THR A 103 -26.12 -45.92 -60.00
C THR A 103 -27.59 -45.58 -60.20
N ARG A 104 -28.39 -46.60 -60.55
CA ARG A 104 -29.85 -46.58 -60.47
C ARG A 104 -30.25 -46.13 -59.06
N SER A 105 -30.70 -44.90 -58.92
CA SER A 105 -31.39 -44.43 -57.70
C SER A 105 -32.90 -44.57 -57.93
N ASP A 106 -33.55 -45.40 -57.11
CA ASP A 106 -35.02 -45.40 -56.99
C ASP A 106 -35.50 -43.96 -56.70
N PRO A 107 -36.28 -43.32 -57.60
CA PRO A 107 -36.71 -41.93 -57.41
C PRO A 107 -37.54 -41.76 -56.12
N VAL A 108 -38.24 -42.82 -55.70
CA VAL A 108 -39.09 -42.85 -54.50
C VAL A 108 -38.28 -42.87 -53.19
N GLY A 109 -37.05 -43.38 -53.20
CA GLY A 109 -36.16 -43.41 -52.03
C GLY A 109 -35.43 -42.08 -51.82
N ALA A 110 -34.94 -41.49 -52.90
CA ALA A 110 -34.28 -40.18 -52.89
C ALA A 110 -35.24 -39.04 -52.49
N GLU A 111 -36.49 -39.06 -52.98
CA GLU A 111 -37.51 -38.08 -52.61
C GLU A 111 -37.91 -38.17 -51.13
N LYS A 112 -38.04 -39.38 -50.57
CA LYS A 112 -38.33 -39.56 -49.14
C LYS A 112 -37.20 -39.05 -48.24
N ILE A 113 -35.95 -39.29 -48.63
CA ILE A 113 -34.77 -38.76 -47.93
C ILE A 113 -34.74 -37.23 -48.02
N GLN A 114 -35.01 -36.68 -49.21
CA GLN A 114 -35.08 -35.23 -49.42
C GLN A 114 -36.18 -34.57 -48.58
N GLN A 115 -37.38 -35.16 -48.51
CA GLN A 115 -38.48 -34.69 -47.67
C GLN A 115 -38.13 -34.76 -46.17
N HIS A 116 -37.46 -35.83 -45.73
CA HIS A 116 -37.01 -35.96 -44.35
C HIS A 116 -35.97 -34.88 -43.99
N LEU A 117 -34.98 -34.66 -44.85
CA LEU A 117 -33.94 -33.63 -44.67
C LEU A 117 -34.55 -32.22 -44.68
N GLN A 118 -35.52 -31.94 -45.56
CA GLN A 118 -36.24 -30.67 -45.56
C GLN A 118 -37.01 -30.43 -44.26
N LYS A 119 -37.68 -31.47 -43.73
CA LYS A 119 -38.40 -31.40 -42.45
C LYS A 119 -37.44 -31.16 -41.28
N LEU A 120 -36.30 -31.84 -41.26
CA LEU A 120 -35.27 -31.65 -40.24
C LEU A 120 -34.68 -30.24 -40.31
N LEU A 121 -34.35 -29.75 -41.50
CA LEU A 121 -33.87 -28.38 -41.71
C LEU A 121 -34.86 -27.33 -41.20
N LEU A 122 -36.17 -27.53 -41.45
CA LEU A 122 -37.21 -26.62 -40.98
C LEU A 122 -37.29 -26.58 -39.45
N LYS A 123 -37.19 -27.75 -38.80
CA LYS A 123 -37.16 -27.86 -37.34
C LYS A 123 -35.91 -27.19 -36.75
N THR A 124 -34.74 -27.41 -37.35
CA THR A 124 -33.49 -26.78 -36.92
C THR A 124 -33.52 -25.26 -37.10
N LYS A 125 -34.07 -24.76 -38.22
CA LYS A 125 -34.28 -23.32 -38.45
C LYS A 125 -35.18 -22.70 -37.37
N ALA A 126 -36.24 -23.38 -36.96
CA ALA A 126 -37.12 -22.90 -35.90
C ALA A 126 -36.37 -22.75 -34.56
N VAL A 127 -35.60 -23.77 -34.16
CA VAL A 127 -34.77 -23.73 -32.93
C VAL A 127 -33.70 -22.63 -33.01
N TYR A 128 -33.09 -22.43 -34.18
CA TYR A 128 -32.13 -21.34 -34.39
C TYR A 128 -32.78 -19.98 -34.18
N ILE A 129 -33.94 -19.72 -34.80
CA ILE A 129 -34.65 -18.43 -34.66
C ILE A 129 -35.04 -18.17 -33.21
N GLU A 130 -35.57 -19.18 -32.51
CA GLU A 130 -35.92 -19.05 -31.09
C GLU A 130 -34.68 -18.73 -30.22
N THR A 131 -33.58 -19.43 -30.48
CA THR A 131 -32.32 -19.22 -29.75
C THR A 131 -31.72 -17.85 -30.04
N ASP A 132 -31.69 -17.43 -31.31
CA ASP A 132 -31.20 -16.12 -31.75
C ASP A 132 -32.01 -14.98 -31.13
N GLN A 133 -33.34 -15.10 -31.11
CA GLN A 133 -34.22 -14.15 -30.45
C GLN A 133 -33.97 -14.08 -28.94
N ARG A 134 -33.84 -15.23 -28.27
CA ARG A 134 -33.56 -15.28 -26.83
C ARG A 134 -32.21 -14.66 -26.48
N VAL A 135 -31.17 -15.01 -27.23
CA VAL A 135 -29.80 -14.48 -27.02
C VAL A 135 -29.77 -12.98 -27.30
N THR A 136 -30.35 -12.53 -28.41
CA THR A 136 -30.39 -11.12 -28.79
C THR A 136 -31.17 -10.31 -27.76
N HIS A 137 -32.30 -10.82 -27.28
CA HIS A 137 -33.11 -10.17 -26.24
C HIS A 137 -32.34 -10.03 -24.92
N GLU A 138 -31.68 -11.09 -24.45
CA GLU A 138 -30.91 -11.04 -23.20
C GLU A 138 -29.68 -10.13 -23.31
N LEU A 139 -28.98 -10.13 -24.45
CA LEU A 139 -27.87 -9.21 -24.69
C LEU A 139 -28.32 -7.74 -24.75
N GLU A 140 -29.49 -7.47 -25.33
CA GLU A 140 -30.06 -6.12 -25.35
C GLU A 140 -30.45 -5.65 -23.96
N LYS A 141 -31.08 -6.53 -23.18
CA LYS A 141 -31.39 -6.28 -21.77
C LYS A 141 -30.12 -5.98 -20.96
N GLN A 142 -29.03 -6.74 -21.17
CA GLN A 142 -27.73 -6.45 -20.54
C GLN A 142 -27.17 -5.09 -20.95
N ARG A 143 -27.23 -4.72 -22.25
CA ARG A 143 -26.81 -3.38 -22.72
C ARG A 143 -27.60 -2.26 -22.04
N VAL A 144 -28.91 -2.43 -21.92
CA VAL A 144 -29.78 -1.49 -21.21
C VAL A 144 -29.40 -1.38 -19.73
N PHE A 145 -29.16 -2.50 -19.04
CA PHE A 145 -28.76 -2.46 -17.62
C PHE A 145 -27.41 -1.78 -17.40
N VAL A 146 -26.41 -2.04 -18.25
CA VAL A 146 -25.10 -1.37 -18.17
C VAL A 146 -25.28 0.14 -18.34
N LYS A 147 -26.10 0.56 -19.33
CA LYS A 147 -26.41 1.98 -19.54
C LYS A 147 -27.11 2.59 -18.33
N GLN A 148 -28.13 1.93 -17.80
CA GLN A 148 -28.86 2.39 -16.61
C GLN A 148 -27.96 2.50 -15.37
N SER A 149 -27.07 1.53 -15.15
CA SER A 149 -26.11 1.54 -14.04
C SER A 149 -25.18 2.77 -14.14
N LYS A 150 -24.61 3.04 -15.32
CA LYS A 150 -23.81 4.23 -15.59
C LYS A 150 -24.62 5.52 -15.36
N ASP A 151 -25.81 5.62 -15.92
CA ASP A 151 -26.65 6.83 -15.82
C ASP A 151 -27.09 7.09 -14.36
N ASN A 152 -27.36 6.04 -13.60
CA ASN A 152 -27.67 6.15 -12.17
C ASN A 152 -26.46 6.67 -11.37
N LEU A 153 -25.25 6.17 -11.65
CA LEU A 153 -24.04 6.65 -10.99
C LEU A 153 -23.78 8.14 -11.28
N ILE A 154 -23.91 8.56 -12.55
CA ILE A 154 -23.76 9.96 -12.96
C ILE A 154 -24.79 10.85 -12.23
N LYS A 155 -26.05 10.41 -12.14
CA LYS A 155 -27.08 11.14 -11.39
C LYS A 155 -26.70 11.31 -9.92
N THR A 156 -26.16 10.27 -9.29
CA THR A 156 -25.69 10.34 -7.90
C THR A 156 -24.54 11.33 -7.73
N ILE A 157 -23.53 11.28 -8.60
CA ILE A 157 -22.39 12.22 -8.58
C ILE A 157 -22.89 13.65 -8.74
N ASN A 158 -23.73 13.91 -9.73
CA ASN A 158 -24.30 15.24 -9.95
C ASN A 158 -25.07 15.74 -8.72
N LYS A 159 -25.82 14.86 -8.04
CA LYS A 159 -26.55 15.22 -6.83
C LYS A 159 -25.61 15.61 -5.68
N ILE A 160 -24.49 14.89 -5.51
CA ILE A 160 -23.45 15.20 -4.51
C ILE A 160 -22.80 16.55 -4.83
N VAL A 161 -22.36 16.76 -6.07
CA VAL A 161 -21.71 18.01 -6.50
C VAL A 161 -22.64 19.22 -6.33
N GLN A 162 -23.91 19.09 -6.72
CA GLN A 162 -24.88 20.17 -6.57
C GLN A 162 -25.17 20.50 -5.10
N GLN A 163 -25.20 19.48 -4.23
CA GLN A 163 -25.36 19.70 -2.79
C GLN A 163 -24.15 20.45 -2.22
N GLU A 164 -22.92 20.03 -2.55
CA GLU A 164 -21.70 20.72 -2.11
C GLU A 164 -21.64 22.17 -2.58
N LEU A 165 -21.98 22.44 -3.84
CA LEU A 165 -22.03 23.81 -4.37
C LEU A 165 -23.03 24.68 -3.61
N LYS A 166 -24.19 24.12 -3.26
CA LYS A 166 -25.21 24.81 -2.48
C LYS A 166 -24.70 25.14 -1.07
N ASP A 167 -24.03 24.19 -0.42
CA ASP A 167 -23.51 24.37 0.93
C ASP A 167 -22.38 25.41 0.96
N ILE A 168 -21.50 25.43 -0.05
CA ILE A 168 -20.48 26.47 -0.20
C ILE A 168 -21.12 27.85 -0.42
N HIS A 169 -22.14 27.95 -1.27
CA HIS A 169 -22.86 29.22 -1.47
C HIS A 169 -23.54 29.72 -0.19
N GLN A 170 -24.08 28.82 0.63
CA GLN A 170 -24.66 29.18 1.92
C GLN A 170 -23.60 29.72 2.88
N GLN A 171 -22.43 29.07 2.94
CA GLN A 171 -21.30 29.56 3.74
C GLN A 171 -20.83 30.94 3.28
N PHE A 172 -20.66 31.14 1.98
CA PHE A 172 -20.32 32.45 1.40
C PHE A 172 -21.31 33.54 1.81
N ASN A 173 -22.61 33.31 1.63
CA ASN A 173 -23.63 34.29 1.98
C ASN A 173 -23.65 34.61 3.49
N ALA A 174 -23.41 33.61 4.33
CA ALA A 174 -23.31 33.80 5.77
C ALA A 174 -22.10 34.66 6.16
N GLU A 175 -20.92 34.39 5.58
CA GLU A 175 -19.71 35.19 5.85
C GLU A 175 -19.83 36.62 5.32
N ILE A 176 -20.32 36.82 4.10
CA ILE A 176 -20.60 38.16 3.56
C ILE A 176 -21.58 38.92 4.46
N SER A 177 -22.60 38.26 5.01
CA SER A 177 -23.54 38.89 5.93
C SER A 177 -22.85 39.34 7.23
N LYS A 178 -21.90 38.56 7.76
CA LYS A 178 -21.09 38.97 8.92
C LYS A 178 -20.17 40.15 8.60
N ILE A 179 -19.55 40.15 7.42
CA ILE A 179 -18.70 41.26 6.96
C ILE A 179 -19.52 42.53 6.83
N ASN A 180 -20.68 42.46 6.16
CA ASN A 180 -21.57 43.62 6.00
C ASN A 180 -22.06 44.16 7.35
N ALA A 181 -22.34 43.28 8.32
CA ALA A 181 -22.69 43.70 9.67
C ALA A 181 -21.52 44.39 10.40
N LYS A 182 -20.29 43.87 10.26
CA LYS A 182 -19.08 44.52 10.79
C LYS A 182 -18.85 45.88 10.12
N ASP A 183 -19.00 45.96 8.80
CA ASP A 183 -18.89 47.18 8.00
C ASP A 183 -19.89 48.23 8.46
N GLU A 184 -21.16 47.85 8.66
CA GLU A 184 -22.20 48.76 9.17
C GLU A 184 -21.84 49.30 10.57
N ILE A 185 -21.33 48.45 11.47
CA ILE A 185 -20.90 48.86 12.81
C ILE A 185 -19.73 49.84 12.75
N VAL A 186 -18.71 49.55 11.94
CA VAL A 186 -17.51 50.40 11.81
C VAL A 186 -17.86 51.72 11.14
N THR A 187 -18.63 51.69 10.05
CA THR A 187 -19.12 52.86 9.33
C THR A 187 -19.95 53.76 10.25
N ASN A 188 -20.86 53.20 11.05
CA ASN A 188 -21.64 53.97 12.03
C ASN A 188 -20.76 54.60 13.12
N LYS A 189 -19.70 53.94 13.59
CA LYS A 189 -18.74 54.52 14.53
C LYS A 189 -17.95 55.67 13.88
N LEU A 190 -17.50 55.49 12.64
CA LEU A 190 -16.79 56.54 11.88
C LEU A 190 -17.68 57.75 11.67
N HIS A 191 -18.95 57.58 11.29
CA HIS A 191 -19.91 58.68 11.14
C HIS A 191 -20.13 59.46 12.46
N LYS A 192 -20.20 58.77 13.61
CA LYS A 192 -20.30 59.43 14.93
C LYS A 192 -19.07 60.28 15.24
N HIS A 193 -17.87 59.77 14.94
CA HIS A 193 -16.64 60.54 15.11
C HIS A 193 -16.56 61.71 14.12
N GLN A 194 -16.99 61.53 12.88
CA GLN A 194 -17.09 62.59 11.89
C GLN A 194 -18.01 63.73 12.36
N PHE A 195 -19.19 63.41 12.90
CA PHE A 195 -20.08 64.42 13.46
C PHE A 195 -19.44 65.19 14.62
N THR A 196 -18.70 64.49 15.49
CA THR A 196 -17.99 65.11 16.62
C THR A 196 -16.87 66.04 16.12
N LEU A 197 -16.13 65.64 15.09
CA LEU A 197 -15.11 66.47 14.45
C LEU A 197 -15.72 67.71 13.79
N SER A 198 -16.84 67.56 13.06
CA SER A 198 -17.58 68.70 12.50
C SER A 198 -18.04 69.67 13.59
N SER A 199 -18.57 69.17 14.71
CA SER A 199 -19.00 70.00 15.84
C SER A 199 -17.85 70.77 16.50
N ILE A 200 -16.68 70.12 16.67
CA ILE A 200 -15.46 70.77 17.15
C ILE A 200 -15.03 71.87 16.15
N GLN A 201 -15.04 71.56 14.85
CA GLN A 201 -14.66 72.49 13.79
C GLN A 201 -15.56 73.73 13.75
N THR A 202 -16.88 73.55 13.86
CA THR A 202 -17.85 74.65 13.98
C THR A 202 -17.61 75.48 15.23
N THR A 203 -17.36 74.84 16.38
CA THR A 203 -17.06 75.54 17.64
C THR A 203 -15.80 76.40 17.52
N ILE A 204 -14.77 75.93 16.80
CA ILE A 204 -13.54 76.70 16.56
C ILE A 204 -13.78 77.87 15.60
N HIS A 205 -14.64 77.72 14.59
CA HIS A 205 -14.92 78.78 13.60
C HIS A 205 -15.91 79.85 14.08
N GLU A 206 -16.90 79.49 14.90
CA GLU A 206 -17.99 80.40 15.28
C GLU A 206 -17.73 81.18 16.59
N ASN A 207 -16.74 80.78 17.41
CA ASN A 207 -16.44 81.45 18.68
C ASN A 207 -15.26 82.41 18.55
N SER A 208 -15.27 83.49 19.33
CA SER A 208 -14.17 84.46 19.39
C SER A 208 -12.93 83.89 20.11
N PRO A 209 -11.73 84.46 19.91
CA PRO A 209 -10.49 83.96 20.54
C PRO A 209 -10.55 83.89 22.07
N GLU A 210 -11.26 84.82 22.72
CA GLU A 210 -11.40 84.88 24.18
C GLU A 210 -12.33 83.78 24.73
N GLU A 211 -13.38 83.44 23.98
CA GLU A 211 -14.31 82.34 24.32
C GLU A 211 -13.68 80.96 24.09
N LEU A 212 -12.76 80.85 23.14
CA LEU A 212 -12.01 79.62 22.87
C LEU A 212 -11.02 79.27 23.99
N VAL A 213 -10.41 80.27 24.64
CA VAL A 213 -9.54 80.04 25.81
C VAL A 213 -10.31 79.37 26.95
N ASN A 214 -11.57 79.77 27.16
CA ASN A 214 -12.43 79.17 28.19
C ASN A 214 -12.90 77.75 27.84
N LYS A 215 -12.97 77.40 26.54
CA LYS A 215 -13.41 76.08 26.03
C LYS A 215 -12.26 75.16 25.63
N GLN A 216 -11.01 75.62 25.73
CA GLN A 216 -9.81 74.93 25.23
C GLN A 216 -9.67 73.50 25.78
N ALA A 217 -9.78 73.33 27.10
CA ALA A 217 -9.62 72.04 27.75
C ALA A 217 -10.66 71.00 27.29
N ASP A 218 -11.89 71.43 27.00
CA ASP A 218 -12.97 70.56 26.54
C ASP A 218 -12.78 70.14 25.08
N ILE A 219 -12.28 71.05 24.24
CA ILE A 219 -11.94 70.77 22.84
C ILE A 219 -10.76 69.79 22.77
N GLU A 220 -9.68 70.05 23.51
CA GLU A 220 -8.51 69.16 23.57
C GLU A 220 -8.89 67.76 24.06
N LYS A 221 -9.71 67.66 25.11
CA LYS A 221 -10.21 66.39 25.62
C LYS A 221 -11.07 65.65 24.59
N SER A 222 -11.93 66.37 23.86
CA SER A 222 -12.78 65.78 22.82
C SER A 222 -11.94 65.27 21.63
N CYS A 223 -10.94 66.05 21.20
CA CYS A 223 -9.98 65.65 20.17
C CYS A 223 -9.15 64.42 20.59
N ALA A 224 -8.63 64.41 21.82
CA ALA A 224 -7.89 63.27 22.35
C ALA A 224 -8.76 62.01 22.44
N THR A 225 -10.03 62.16 22.82
CA THR A 225 -11.00 61.06 22.88
C THR A 225 -11.27 60.48 21.49
N VAL A 226 -11.52 61.32 20.48
CA VAL A 226 -11.70 60.87 19.09
C VAL A 226 -10.44 60.20 18.56
N SER A 227 -9.26 60.79 18.79
CA SER A 227 -7.98 60.23 18.34
C SER A 227 -7.70 58.85 18.94
N ASN A 228 -7.93 58.69 20.25
CA ASN A 228 -7.73 57.41 20.93
C ASN A 228 -8.75 56.36 20.46
N ASN A 229 -10.01 56.74 20.26
CA ASN A 229 -11.03 55.82 19.76
C ASN A 229 -10.75 55.37 18.32
N LEU A 230 -10.26 56.27 17.44
CA LEU A 230 -9.87 55.93 16.08
C LEU A 230 -8.67 54.97 16.05
N LYS A 231 -7.67 55.18 16.92
CA LYS A 231 -6.52 54.26 17.06
C LYS A 231 -6.91 52.88 17.59
N ALA A 232 -8.04 52.79 18.31
CA ALA A 232 -8.56 51.52 18.82
C ALA A 232 -9.41 50.73 17.80
N ILE A 233 -9.70 51.31 16.61
CA ILE A 233 -10.39 50.59 15.54
C ILE A 233 -9.38 49.65 14.86
N SER A 234 -9.46 48.37 15.20
CA SER A 234 -8.78 47.30 14.49
C SER A 234 -9.77 46.56 13.58
N LEU A 235 -9.36 46.32 12.33
CA LEU A 235 -10.07 45.44 11.41
C LEU A 235 -9.42 44.06 11.53
N ASP A 236 -9.93 43.24 12.44
CA ASP A 236 -9.51 41.85 12.52
C ASP A 236 -10.09 41.08 11.32
N VAL A 237 -9.22 40.80 10.34
CA VAL A 237 -9.55 40.03 9.15
C VAL A 237 -9.11 38.59 9.41
N GLU A 238 -10.03 37.77 9.91
CA GLU A 238 -9.79 36.32 9.95
C GLU A 238 -9.69 35.79 8.50
N PRO A 239 -8.73 34.90 8.21
CA PRO A 239 -8.66 34.23 6.92
C PRO A 239 -9.91 33.35 6.72
N TYR A 240 -10.66 33.59 5.65
CA TYR A 240 -11.87 32.82 5.34
C TYR A 240 -11.51 31.49 4.68
N SER A 241 -12.02 30.38 5.23
CA SER A 241 -11.93 29.06 4.62
C SER A 241 -13.31 28.43 4.51
N TYR A 242 -13.66 27.90 3.34
CA TYR A 242 -14.90 27.15 3.15
C TYR A 242 -14.70 25.68 3.52
N LYS A 243 -15.67 25.11 4.22
CA LYS A 243 -15.71 23.67 4.48
C LYS A 243 -16.33 22.97 3.29
N SER A 244 -15.65 21.95 2.77
CA SER A 244 -16.19 21.04 1.76
C SER A 244 -16.00 19.60 2.23
N HIS A 245 -16.99 18.75 1.98
CA HIS A 245 -16.89 17.32 2.29
C HIS A 245 -16.10 16.55 1.23
N LEU A 246 -15.71 17.19 0.13
CA LEU A 246 -14.89 16.61 -0.95
C LEU A 246 -13.40 16.96 -0.81
N ILE A 247 -13.09 17.94 0.03
CA ILE A 247 -11.74 18.41 0.29
C ILE A 247 -11.29 17.91 1.67
N PRO A 248 -10.13 17.27 1.78
CA PRO A 248 -9.64 16.79 3.06
C PRO A 248 -9.23 17.96 3.97
N GLU A 249 -9.44 17.78 5.27
CA GLU A 249 -8.90 18.70 6.27
C GLU A 249 -7.37 18.75 6.20
N ALA A 250 -6.82 19.94 6.43
CA ALA A 250 -5.37 20.12 6.48
C ALA A 250 -4.79 19.70 7.82
N SER A 251 -3.62 19.07 7.75
CA SER A 251 -2.77 18.89 8.92
C SER A 251 -2.07 20.21 9.20
N VAL A 252 -2.21 20.74 10.41
CA VAL A 252 -1.79 22.09 10.79
C VAL A 252 -0.82 22.04 11.96
N TRP A 253 0.27 22.79 11.87
CA TRP A 253 1.27 22.88 12.93
C TRP A 253 1.67 24.33 13.20
N LYS A 254 2.25 24.55 14.37
CA LYS A 254 2.80 25.84 14.79
C LYS A 254 4.30 25.72 15.00
N PHE A 255 5.03 26.79 14.69
CA PHE A 255 6.46 26.90 14.90
C PHE A 255 6.80 28.32 15.31
N ALA A 256 7.60 28.46 16.36
CA ALA A 256 8.06 29.76 16.85
C ALA A 256 9.58 29.87 16.71
N VAL A 257 10.05 30.96 16.12
CA VAL A 257 11.48 31.29 16.11
C VAL A 257 11.74 32.25 17.25
N GLN A 258 12.48 31.79 18.25
CA GLN A 258 12.86 32.59 19.41
C GLN A 258 14.18 33.30 19.17
N LYS A 259 14.40 34.42 19.90
CA LYS A 259 15.63 35.21 19.81
C LYS A 259 15.94 35.65 18.38
N TYR A 260 14.91 36.05 17.66
CA TYR A 260 14.94 36.32 16.22
C TYR A 260 16.02 37.34 15.84
N SER A 261 16.24 38.37 16.67
CA SER A 261 17.30 39.37 16.47
C SER A 261 18.72 38.78 16.51
N ALA A 262 18.95 37.70 17.28
CA ALA A 262 20.23 37.00 17.29
C ALA A 262 20.39 36.12 16.05
N VAL A 263 19.33 35.40 15.68
CA VAL A 263 19.29 34.55 14.49
C VAL A 263 19.54 35.37 13.22
N ARG A 264 18.97 36.57 13.11
CA ARG A 264 19.25 37.48 11.99
C ARG A 264 20.72 37.92 11.94
N ARG A 265 21.37 38.14 13.08
CA ARG A 265 22.80 38.52 13.12
C ARG A 265 23.71 37.38 12.67
N THR A 266 23.37 36.14 13.01
CA THR A 266 24.14 34.96 12.58
C THR A 266 23.77 34.49 11.17
N ASN A 267 22.64 34.98 10.63
CA ASN A 267 22.05 34.54 9.37
C ASN A 267 21.83 33.01 9.32
N GLU A 268 21.46 32.45 10.46
CA GLU A 268 21.25 31.00 10.59
C GLU A 268 19.85 30.62 10.11
N VAL A 269 19.78 29.66 9.19
CA VAL A 269 18.51 29.10 8.71
C VAL A 269 17.83 28.36 9.85
N GLN A 270 16.55 28.66 10.07
CA GLN A 270 15.76 28.04 11.13
C GLN A 270 14.89 26.94 10.53
N TYR A 271 14.83 25.82 11.23
CA TYR A 271 14.02 24.70 10.82
C TYR A 271 13.06 24.29 11.91
N SER A 272 11.83 23.93 11.53
CA SER A 272 10.93 23.26 12.47
C SER A 272 11.43 21.85 12.81
N GLU A 273 10.85 21.29 13.85
CA GLU A 273 10.87 19.85 14.08
C GLU A 273 10.19 19.12 12.90
N PHE A 274 10.48 17.82 12.79
CA PHE A 274 9.77 16.96 11.85
C PHE A 274 8.35 16.73 12.34
N VAL A 275 7.39 17.12 11.53
CA VAL A 275 5.96 16.92 11.80
C VAL A 275 5.38 15.91 10.84
N THR A 276 4.34 15.18 11.24
CA THR A 276 3.75 14.11 10.42
C THR A 276 2.28 14.41 10.15
N ASP A 277 1.88 14.34 8.88
CA ASP A 277 0.49 14.48 8.47
C ASP A 277 -0.33 13.21 8.75
N ASP A 278 -1.62 13.27 8.46
CA ASP A 278 -2.55 12.16 8.65
C ASP A 278 -2.41 11.03 7.61
N ILE A 279 -1.67 11.24 6.52
CA ILE A 279 -1.27 10.21 5.56
C ILE A 279 -0.01 9.47 6.05
N GLY A 280 0.72 10.04 7.01
CA GLY A 280 1.99 9.53 7.52
C GLY A 280 3.22 10.05 6.76
N SER A 281 3.08 11.15 6.00
CA SER A 281 4.19 11.88 5.42
C SER A 281 4.78 12.86 6.43
N VAL A 282 6.10 13.00 6.40
CA VAL A 282 6.91 13.81 7.30
C VAL A 282 7.31 15.11 6.60
N TRP A 283 7.04 16.22 7.24
CA TRP A 283 7.24 17.57 6.73
C TRP A 283 8.20 18.37 7.63
N ARG A 284 8.85 19.38 7.05
CA ARG A 284 9.72 20.30 7.78
C ARG A 284 9.62 21.71 7.19
N LEU A 285 9.40 22.69 8.06
CA LEU A 285 9.45 24.11 7.69
C LEU A 285 10.90 24.59 7.72
N GLU A 286 11.25 25.45 6.77
CA GLU A 286 12.54 26.11 6.61
C GLU A 286 12.31 27.62 6.50
N ILE A 287 13.02 28.39 7.31
CA ILE A 287 12.89 29.85 7.37
C ILE A 287 14.26 30.46 7.19
N HIS A 288 14.35 31.44 6.28
CA HIS A 288 15.54 32.25 6.03
C HIS A 288 15.30 33.66 6.59
N PRO A 289 15.83 33.97 7.79
CA PRO A 289 15.51 35.21 8.52
C PRO A 289 15.97 36.49 7.82
N ASN A 290 16.98 36.42 6.96
CA ASN A 290 17.41 37.53 6.11
C ASN A 290 17.16 37.25 4.63
N GLY A 291 16.21 36.38 4.30
CA GLY A 291 15.81 36.11 2.92
C GLY A 291 16.71 35.14 2.16
N PHE A 292 16.15 34.59 1.10
CA PHE A 292 16.74 33.59 0.22
C PHE A 292 16.90 34.17 -1.19
N GLU A 293 17.98 33.80 -1.88
CA GLU A 293 18.31 34.27 -3.24
C GLU A 293 18.20 35.79 -3.44
N ASP A 294 17.21 36.23 -4.22
CA ASP A 294 16.95 37.61 -4.61
C ASP A 294 16.26 38.44 -3.51
N ALA A 295 15.78 37.78 -2.45
CA ALA A 295 15.15 38.41 -1.28
C ALA A 295 16.14 38.71 -0.13
N LYS A 296 17.44 38.53 -0.35
CA LYS A 296 18.45 38.71 0.70
C LYS A 296 18.45 40.13 1.27
N ASN A 297 18.35 40.22 2.59
CA ASN A 297 18.26 41.43 3.40
C ASN A 297 17.05 42.33 3.12
N THR A 298 16.08 41.89 2.31
CA THR A 298 14.86 42.64 2.04
C THR A 298 13.65 42.00 2.72
N SER A 299 13.55 40.67 2.65
CA SER A 299 12.37 39.93 3.07
C SER A 299 12.74 38.71 3.91
N LEU A 300 11.81 38.25 4.75
CA LEU A 300 11.82 36.90 5.30
C LEU A 300 11.43 35.93 4.18
N SER A 301 12.13 34.80 4.03
CA SER A 301 11.72 33.71 3.13
C SER A 301 11.33 32.47 3.90
N ILE A 302 10.35 31.73 3.38
CA ILE A 302 9.79 30.54 4.02
C ILE A 302 9.57 29.45 2.99
N PHE A 303 9.94 28.22 3.35
CA PHE A 303 9.78 27.04 2.50
C PHE A 303 9.31 25.86 3.34
N LEU A 304 8.56 24.98 2.72
CA LEU A 304 8.14 23.71 3.26
C LEU A 304 8.79 22.57 2.49
N GLN A 305 9.26 21.55 3.20
CA GLN A 305 9.91 20.40 2.60
C GLN A 305 9.16 19.11 2.96
N LEU A 306 8.94 18.25 1.96
CA LEU A 306 8.52 16.87 2.17
C LEU A 306 9.77 16.04 2.50
N TYR A 307 9.96 15.67 3.77
CA TYR A 307 11.16 14.95 4.20
C TYR A 307 11.07 13.44 3.94
N ASN A 308 9.89 12.86 4.18
CA ASN A 308 9.59 11.45 3.92
C ASN A 308 8.09 11.32 3.58
N GLY A 309 7.68 10.40 2.72
CA GLY A 309 6.27 10.23 2.38
C GLY A 309 6.05 10.02 0.89
N ILE A 310 4.85 10.37 0.41
CA ILE A 310 4.46 10.19 -0.99
C ILE A 310 4.68 11.48 -1.77
N GLU A 311 5.54 11.45 -2.77
CA GLU A 311 5.71 12.57 -3.72
C GLU A 311 4.42 12.81 -4.52
N GLY A 312 4.12 14.08 -4.78
CA GLY A 312 2.89 14.44 -5.47
C GLY A 312 2.50 15.90 -5.31
N GLN A 313 1.36 16.25 -5.89
CA GLN A 313 0.74 17.56 -5.67
C GLN A 313 0.15 17.64 -4.26
N TYR A 314 0.42 18.75 -3.57
CA TYR A 314 -0.17 19.11 -2.29
C TYR A 314 -0.55 20.58 -2.28
N HIS A 315 -1.61 20.88 -1.54
CA HIS A 315 -1.94 22.24 -1.14
C HIS A 315 -1.28 22.52 0.20
N TYR A 316 -0.59 23.66 0.30
CA TYR A 316 0.09 24.07 1.52
C TYR A 316 -0.15 25.55 1.80
N SER A 317 -0.08 25.93 3.07
CA SER A 317 -0.22 27.33 3.48
C SER A 317 0.69 27.71 4.64
N PHE A 318 1.01 29.00 4.71
CA PHE A 318 1.76 29.65 5.77
C PHE A 318 0.96 30.82 6.30
N GLU A 319 0.94 30.95 7.62
CA GLU A 319 0.24 32.00 8.35
C GLU A 319 1.19 32.54 9.42
N LEU A 320 1.64 33.78 9.26
CA LEU A 320 2.44 34.49 10.24
C LEU A 320 1.51 35.27 11.17
N LEU A 321 1.61 35.00 12.47
CA LEU A 321 0.72 35.55 13.47
C LEU A 321 1.23 36.93 13.93
N GLY A 322 0.36 37.94 13.89
CA GLY A 322 0.71 39.32 14.22
C GLY A 322 -0.29 39.97 15.18
N SER A 323 0.12 41.05 15.84
CA SER A 323 -0.74 41.77 16.80
C SER A 323 -1.85 42.60 16.15
N SER A 324 -1.67 42.96 14.88
CA SER A 324 -2.60 43.78 14.08
C SER A 324 -3.29 42.99 12.96
N GLY A 325 -3.16 41.65 12.96
CA GLY A 325 -3.65 40.76 11.91
C GLY A 325 -2.56 39.79 11.42
N ASN A 326 -3.00 38.69 10.82
CA ASN A 326 -2.09 37.65 10.34
C ASN A 326 -1.70 37.89 8.87
N HIS A 327 -0.50 37.46 8.49
CA HIS A 327 -0.06 37.46 7.09
C HIS A 327 -0.15 36.04 6.52
N TYR A 328 -0.90 35.87 5.43
CA TYR A 328 -1.28 34.57 4.89
C TYR A 328 -0.74 34.35 3.47
N TYR A 329 -0.26 33.13 3.21
CA TYR A 329 0.15 32.65 1.89
C TYR A 329 -0.33 31.21 1.70
N GLU A 330 -0.83 30.88 0.52
CA GLU A 330 -1.17 29.51 0.13
C GLU A 330 -0.83 29.26 -1.33
N ASP A 331 -0.50 28.01 -1.65
CA ASP A 331 -0.20 27.58 -3.01
C ASP A 331 -0.36 26.06 -3.17
N GLU A 332 -0.35 25.60 -4.41
CA GLU A 332 -0.36 24.20 -4.79
C GLU A 332 0.90 23.86 -5.58
N SER A 333 1.65 22.84 -5.13
CA SER A 333 2.93 22.48 -5.75
C SER A 333 3.21 20.99 -5.69
N TYR A 334 4.05 20.54 -6.62
CA TYR A 334 4.49 19.15 -6.68
C TYR A 334 5.69 18.94 -5.76
N PHE A 335 5.49 18.30 -4.63
CA PHE A 335 6.53 18.01 -3.66
C PHE A 335 7.33 16.76 -4.04
N GLN A 336 8.64 16.95 -4.10
CA GLN A 336 9.63 15.88 -4.19
C GLN A 336 10.32 15.75 -2.84
N LEU A 337 10.85 14.56 -2.54
CA LEU A 337 11.56 14.32 -1.30
C LEU A 337 12.75 15.27 -1.16
N ARG A 338 12.82 15.94 -0.01
CA ARG A 338 13.88 16.88 0.41
C ARG A 338 13.97 18.16 -0.42
N LYS A 339 13.00 18.43 -1.29
CA LYS A 339 12.90 19.70 -2.03
C LYS A 339 11.92 20.64 -1.34
N GLY A 340 12.32 21.91 -1.20
CA GLY A 340 11.52 22.97 -0.60
C GLY A 340 10.63 23.71 -1.60
N TRP A 341 9.42 24.05 -1.18
CA TRP A 341 8.48 24.92 -1.90
C TRP A 341 7.95 26.00 -0.97
N GLY A 342 7.82 27.23 -1.46
CA GLY A 342 7.36 28.36 -0.67
C GLY A 342 7.73 29.67 -1.35
N GLN A 343 8.01 30.70 -0.55
CA GLN A 343 8.10 32.07 -1.05
C GLN A 343 9.40 32.76 -0.63
N ASN A 344 10.15 33.24 -1.62
CA ASN A 344 11.35 34.06 -1.41
C ASN A 344 11.00 35.39 -0.73
N HIS A 345 9.96 36.07 -1.21
CA HIS A 345 9.50 37.36 -0.65
C HIS A 345 8.23 37.17 0.15
N PHE A 346 8.31 36.47 1.29
CA PHE A 346 7.12 36.19 2.10
C PHE A 346 6.64 37.46 2.80
N ILE A 347 7.49 38.13 3.57
CA ILE A 347 7.17 39.43 4.19
C ILE A 347 8.40 40.34 4.26
N ASP A 348 8.22 41.63 4.01
CA ASP A 348 9.27 42.64 4.14
C ASP A 348 9.74 42.75 5.61
N LEU A 349 11.05 42.88 5.80
CA LEU A 349 11.67 42.88 7.13
C LEU A 349 11.24 44.07 8.01
N LYS A 350 10.88 45.22 7.42
CA LYS A 350 10.34 46.37 8.17
C LYS A 350 8.96 46.03 8.70
N SER A 351 8.07 45.56 7.84
CA SER A 351 6.71 45.15 8.22
C SER A 351 6.72 44.05 9.28
N LEU A 352 7.63 43.08 9.16
CA LEU A 352 7.84 42.03 10.14
C LEU A 352 8.18 42.60 11.53
N GLN A 353 9.12 43.55 11.57
CA GLN A 353 9.62 44.14 12.82
C GLN A 353 8.61 45.07 13.49
N GLU A 354 7.71 45.70 12.72
CA GLU A 354 6.67 46.59 13.24
C GLU A 354 5.47 45.84 13.82
N SER A 355 5.02 44.74 13.18
CA SER A 355 3.69 44.16 13.46
C SER A 355 3.67 42.68 13.88
N PHE A 356 4.77 41.95 13.71
CA PHE A 356 4.79 40.48 13.88
C PHE A 356 5.87 39.98 14.85
N LEU A 357 6.80 40.83 15.27
CA LEU A 357 7.83 40.50 16.24
C LEU A 357 7.35 40.83 17.66
N VAL A 358 7.10 39.80 18.47
CA VAL A 358 6.66 39.93 19.87
C VAL A 358 7.68 39.23 20.76
N ASP A 359 8.21 39.93 21.78
CA ASP A 359 9.23 39.40 22.71
C ASP A 359 10.43 38.73 21.99
N ASP A 360 10.96 39.40 20.96
CA ASP A 360 12.04 38.91 20.09
C ASP A 360 11.75 37.52 19.48
N SER A 361 10.46 37.22 19.24
CA SER A 361 10.00 35.96 18.69
C SER A 361 8.96 36.17 17.59
N ILE A 362 8.95 35.28 16.60
CA ILE A 362 7.90 35.22 15.57
C ILE A 362 7.18 33.87 15.66
N GLU A 363 5.85 33.87 15.52
CA GLU A 363 5.03 32.65 15.53
C GLU A 363 4.41 32.43 14.15
N LEU A 364 4.61 31.23 13.63
CA LEU A 364 4.12 30.79 12.34
C LEU A 364 3.23 29.57 12.51
N LYS A 365 2.21 29.49 11.68
CA LYS A 365 1.36 28.33 11.49
C LYS A 365 1.48 27.90 10.04
N PHE A 366 1.61 26.60 9.81
CA PHE A 366 1.71 26.06 8.47
C PHE A 366 0.85 24.81 8.35
N SER A 367 0.33 24.57 7.15
CA SER A 367 -0.55 23.44 6.92
C SER A 367 -0.30 22.75 5.59
N VAL A 368 -0.65 21.47 5.53
CA VAL A 368 -0.61 20.66 4.30
C VAL A 368 -1.85 19.80 4.19
N ARG A 369 -2.35 19.66 2.96
CA ARG A 369 -3.38 18.68 2.61
C ARG A 369 -3.19 18.16 1.19
N ALA A 370 -3.75 16.98 0.96
CA ALA A 370 -4.01 16.50 -0.41
C ALA A 370 -5.04 17.41 -1.11
N LEU A 371 -5.05 17.41 -2.44
CA LEU A 371 -5.90 18.31 -3.22
C LEU A 371 -7.40 18.04 -3.00
N ASN A 372 -7.76 16.76 -2.99
CA ASN A 372 -9.11 16.27 -2.78
C ASN A 372 -9.08 14.88 -2.14
N LEU A 373 -10.25 14.36 -1.75
CA LEU A 373 -10.33 13.06 -1.09
C LEU A 373 -9.83 11.89 -1.97
N ILE A 374 -10.03 11.95 -3.29
CA ILE A 374 -9.58 10.89 -4.20
C ILE A 374 -8.05 10.83 -4.18
N ASP A 375 -7.39 11.97 -4.37
CA ASP A 375 -5.93 12.10 -4.30
C ASP A 375 -5.38 11.65 -2.93
N LYS A 376 -6.08 11.99 -1.84
CA LYS A 376 -5.73 11.52 -0.49
C LYS A 376 -5.75 10.00 -0.39
N TYR A 377 -6.83 9.35 -0.85
CA TYR A 377 -6.94 7.89 -0.79
C TYR A 377 -5.93 7.19 -1.69
N GLU A 378 -5.62 7.75 -2.86
CA GLU A 378 -4.55 7.23 -3.72
C GLU A 378 -3.18 7.29 -3.04
N LYS A 379 -2.87 8.41 -2.36
CA LYS A 379 -1.64 8.55 -1.57
C LYS A 379 -1.60 7.57 -0.39
N MET A 380 -2.71 7.42 0.33
CA MET A 380 -2.82 6.45 1.43
C MET A 380 -2.63 5.01 0.95
N ALA A 381 -3.19 4.63 -0.20
CA ALA A 381 -3.00 3.32 -0.79
C ALA A 381 -1.52 3.06 -1.12
N LYS A 382 -0.85 4.02 -1.80
CA LYS A 382 0.59 3.95 -2.09
C LYS A 382 1.42 3.81 -0.80
N ARG A 383 1.07 4.56 0.25
CA ARG A 383 1.75 4.47 1.54
C ARG A 383 1.56 3.09 2.20
N ALA A 384 0.36 2.53 2.12
CA ALA A 384 0.07 1.19 2.63
C ALA A 384 0.91 0.12 1.90
N ASP A 385 1.07 0.21 0.58
CA ASP A 385 1.90 -0.71 -0.20
C ASP A 385 3.39 -0.62 0.19
N LEU A 386 3.91 0.60 0.37
CA LEU A 386 5.27 0.82 0.85
C LEU A 386 5.48 0.24 2.26
N LEU A 387 4.54 0.50 3.18
CA LEU A 387 4.60 -0.05 4.53
C LEU A 387 4.52 -1.58 4.53
N SER A 388 3.70 -2.18 3.68
CA SER A 388 3.60 -3.63 3.53
C SER A 388 4.94 -4.23 3.07
N THR A 389 5.60 -3.57 2.11
CA THR A 389 6.93 -3.96 1.63
C THR A 389 7.99 -3.84 2.71
N GLU A 390 8.02 -2.71 3.41
CA GLU A 390 8.95 -2.46 4.53
C GLU A 390 8.76 -3.48 5.66
N VAL A 391 7.52 -3.77 6.04
CA VAL A 391 7.20 -4.83 7.01
C VAL A 391 7.66 -6.20 6.51
N GLY A 392 7.53 -6.49 5.21
CA GLY A 392 8.04 -7.71 4.60
C GLY A 392 9.55 -7.87 4.75
N GLU A 393 10.32 -6.81 4.46
CA GLU A 393 11.77 -6.79 4.63
C GLU A 393 12.19 -6.86 6.11
N LEU A 394 11.54 -6.08 6.96
CA LEU A 394 11.79 -6.12 8.41
C LEU A 394 11.48 -7.49 8.99
N LYS A 395 10.45 -8.21 8.50
CA LYS A 395 10.22 -9.60 8.90
C LYS A 395 11.37 -10.51 8.49
N LYS A 396 11.96 -10.35 7.30
CA LYS A 396 13.14 -11.15 6.91
C LYS A 396 14.33 -10.89 7.83
N ILE A 397 14.53 -9.64 8.25
CA ILE A 397 15.66 -9.23 9.10
C ILE A 397 15.42 -9.60 10.57
N ALA A 398 14.21 -9.39 11.09
CA ALA A 398 13.85 -9.57 12.49
C ALA A 398 13.46 -11.01 12.88
N TYR A 399 13.33 -11.92 11.90
CA TYR A 399 13.10 -13.35 12.12
C TYR A 399 14.33 -14.20 11.71
N PRO A 400 15.51 -14.01 12.35
CA PRO A 400 16.60 -14.95 12.14
C PRO A 400 16.20 -16.30 12.75
N ASP A 401 16.31 -17.35 11.94
CA ASP A 401 16.14 -18.74 12.37
C ASP A 401 16.94 -18.98 13.67
N CYS A 402 16.32 -19.57 14.68
CA CYS A 402 17.07 -19.93 15.90
C CYS A 402 17.94 -21.17 15.67
N LEU A 403 17.59 -21.97 14.66
CA LEU A 403 18.36 -23.11 14.21
C LEU A 403 18.19 -23.27 12.71
N THR A 404 19.29 -23.34 11.95
CA THR A 404 19.30 -23.83 10.58
C THR A 404 20.50 -24.74 10.41
N GLN A 405 20.27 -26.05 10.36
CA GLN A 405 21.33 -27.04 10.33
C GLN A 405 21.00 -28.19 9.37
N VAL A 406 22.02 -28.69 8.68
CA VAL A 406 21.91 -29.90 7.85
C VAL A 406 22.42 -31.09 8.66
N VAL A 407 21.59 -32.11 8.80
CA VAL A 407 21.93 -33.38 9.45
C VAL A 407 21.99 -34.51 8.43
N THR A 408 22.88 -35.46 8.69
CA THR A 408 23.03 -36.66 7.88
C THR A 408 22.54 -37.87 8.66
N ILE A 409 21.46 -38.50 8.18
CA ILE A 409 20.91 -39.72 8.75
C ILE A 409 21.52 -40.91 8.00
N ARG A 410 22.20 -41.82 8.69
CA ARG A 410 22.89 -42.99 8.11
C ARG A 410 22.12 -44.29 8.36
N ASN A 411 22.55 -45.39 7.72
CA ASN A 411 21.96 -46.73 7.83
C ASN A 411 20.49 -46.77 7.35
N VAL A 412 20.21 -46.03 6.29
CA VAL A 412 18.85 -45.77 5.78
C VAL A 412 18.28 -47.02 5.11
N VAL A 413 19.09 -47.74 4.33
CA VAL A 413 18.68 -48.92 3.56
C VAL A 413 18.23 -50.04 4.50
N GLU A 414 18.94 -50.26 5.61
CA GLU A 414 18.53 -51.23 6.63
C GLU A 414 17.25 -50.79 7.35
N ALA A 415 17.14 -49.51 7.70
CA ALA A 415 15.96 -48.94 8.35
C ALA A 415 14.70 -48.97 7.46
N ILE A 416 14.85 -48.88 6.13
CA ILE A 416 13.72 -49.07 5.18
C ILE A 416 13.17 -50.49 5.29
N LYS A 417 14.05 -51.50 5.42
CA LYS A 417 13.65 -52.91 5.47
C LYS A 417 13.07 -53.31 6.83
N SER A 418 13.71 -52.85 7.91
CA SER A 418 13.35 -53.17 9.28
C SER A 418 12.25 -52.25 9.86
N PHE A 419 11.87 -51.19 9.14
CA PHE A 419 10.97 -50.14 9.62
C PHE A 419 11.46 -49.45 10.90
N ALA A 420 12.78 -49.46 11.12
CA ALA A 420 13.39 -48.86 12.30
C ALA A 420 13.31 -47.32 12.27
N CYS A 421 13.23 -46.73 13.46
CA CYS A 421 13.39 -45.30 13.66
C CYS A 421 14.88 -44.95 13.69
N LEU A 422 15.27 -43.93 12.94
CA LEU A 422 16.60 -43.33 12.96
C LEU A 422 16.50 -41.95 13.58
N TYR A 423 17.44 -41.64 14.47
CA TYR A 423 17.50 -40.36 15.16
C TYR A 423 18.61 -39.50 14.57
N SER A 424 18.39 -38.19 14.46
CA SER A 424 19.49 -37.24 14.30
C SER A 424 20.26 -37.09 15.60
N ASP A 425 21.45 -36.49 15.51
CA ASP A 425 22.09 -35.87 16.66
C ASP A 425 21.18 -34.80 17.28
N ILE A 426 21.45 -34.46 18.55
CA ILE A 426 20.76 -33.38 19.23
C ILE A 426 21.30 -32.04 18.71
N LEU A 427 20.41 -31.25 18.12
CA LEU A 427 20.70 -29.93 17.56
C LEU A 427 20.35 -28.87 18.60
N ILE A 428 21.24 -27.92 18.82
CA ILE A 428 21.07 -26.86 19.81
C ILE A 428 20.80 -25.55 19.07
N ASP A 429 19.66 -24.93 19.34
CA ASP A 429 19.30 -23.62 18.79
C ASP A 429 19.95 -22.47 19.59
N ASP A 430 19.89 -21.25 19.06
CA ASP A 430 20.44 -20.06 19.70
C ASP A 430 19.63 -19.54 20.92
N ILE A 431 18.52 -20.19 21.26
CA ILE A 431 17.71 -19.93 22.45
C ILE A 431 17.86 -21.01 23.53
N GLY A 432 18.76 -22.00 23.32
CA GLY A 432 19.04 -23.08 24.26
C GLY A 432 18.14 -24.30 24.15
N GLY A 433 17.22 -24.32 23.18
CA GLY A 433 16.40 -25.46 22.80
C GLY A 433 17.23 -26.59 22.17
N ARG A 434 16.92 -27.82 22.56
CA ARG A 434 17.55 -29.05 22.10
C ARG A 434 16.56 -29.86 21.30
N TRP A 435 16.86 -30.04 20.02
CA TRP A 435 15.97 -30.60 19.03
C TRP A 435 16.51 -31.90 18.46
N ARG A 436 15.62 -32.81 18.09
CA ARG A 436 15.98 -34.08 17.47
C ARG A 436 14.98 -34.44 16.40
N LEU A 437 15.46 -34.93 15.26
CA LEU A 437 14.62 -35.53 14.25
C LEU A 437 14.48 -37.04 14.49
N GLN A 438 13.24 -37.53 14.36
CA GLN A 438 12.91 -38.94 14.30
C GLN A 438 12.49 -39.25 12.87
N VAL A 439 13.28 -40.07 12.19
CA VAL A 439 13.11 -40.40 10.78
C VAL A 439 12.78 -41.87 10.66
N TYR A 440 11.67 -42.17 10.00
CA TYR A 440 11.23 -43.53 9.68
C TYR A 440 11.30 -43.72 8.16
N PRO A 441 12.44 -44.14 7.59
CA PRO A 441 12.59 -44.30 6.14
C PRO A 441 11.61 -45.29 5.53
N GLY A 442 11.29 -46.36 6.28
CA GLY A 442 10.27 -47.35 5.90
C GLY A 442 8.83 -46.93 6.23
N GLY A 443 8.62 -45.78 6.87
CA GLY A 443 7.32 -45.28 7.32
C GLY A 443 6.94 -45.71 8.74
N ASN A 444 5.99 -44.98 9.33
CA ASN A 444 5.50 -45.18 10.69
C ASN A 444 3.96 -45.37 10.73
N GLY A 445 3.48 -46.19 11.68
CA GLY A 445 2.05 -46.46 11.89
C GLY A 445 1.34 -47.00 10.64
N GLU A 446 0.21 -46.40 10.30
CA GLU A 446 -0.65 -46.76 9.15
C GLU A 446 0.02 -46.52 7.79
N CYS A 447 1.08 -45.71 7.73
CA CYS A 447 1.79 -45.38 6.49
C CYS A 447 3.05 -46.24 6.25
N LYS A 448 3.25 -47.32 7.04
CA LYS A 448 4.37 -48.24 6.88
C LYS A 448 4.42 -48.81 5.47
N GLY A 449 5.59 -48.77 4.86
CA GLY A 449 5.88 -49.29 3.53
C GLY A 449 5.50 -48.37 2.38
N GLN A 450 4.84 -47.23 2.64
CA GLN A 450 4.32 -46.32 1.61
C GLN A 450 5.03 -44.96 1.57
N PHE A 451 5.31 -44.38 2.73
CA PHE A 451 5.92 -43.04 2.83
C PHE A 451 7.03 -43.02 3.87
N ILE A 452 8.05 -42.18 3.68
CA ILE A 452 8.94 -41.80 4.78
C ILE A 452 8.19 -40.86 5.73
N SER A 453 8.35 -41.10 7.02
CA SER A 453 7.80 -40.24 8.08
C SER A 453 8.94 -39.50 8.77
N ILE A 454 8.76 -38.20 9.02
CA ILE A 454 9.74 -37.38 9.74
C ILE A 454 9.03 -36.57 10.81
N PHE A 455 9.48 -36.72 12.06
CA PHE A 455 8.98 -36.00 13.21
C PHE A 455 10.09 -35.19 13.85
N LEU A 456 9.73 -34.00 14.35
CA LEU A 456 10.58 -33.15 15.14
C LEU A 456 10.20 -33.31 16.61
N GLU A 457 11.20 -33.48 17.46
CA GLU A 457 11.07 -33.59 18.90
C GLU A 457 11.86 -32.45 19.56
N LEU A 458 11.20 -31.73 20.46
CA LEU A 458 11.86 -30.83 21.40
C LEU A 458 12.29 -31.66 22.61
N CYS A 459 13.57 -32.01 22.73
CA CYS A 459 14.06 -32.79 23.87
C CYS A 459 14.09 -31.95 25.15
N ILE A 460 14.64 -30.74 25.06
CA ILE A 460 14.72 -29.77 26.17
C ILE A 460 14.48 -28.38 25.59
N GLY A 461 13.60 -27.59 26.20
CA GLY A 461 13.36 -26.22 25.78
C GLY A 461 11.98 -25.74 26.22
N ILE A 462 11.57 -24.60 25.67
CA ILE A 462 10.34 -23.93 26.10
C ILE A 462 9.15 -24.43 25.26
N PRO A 463 8.09 -24.97 25.87
CA PRO A 463 6.88 -25.34 25.15
C PRO A 463 6.21 -24.10 24.57
N ASN A 464 6.11 -24.00 23.25
CA ASN A 464 5.42 -22.90 22.59
C ASN A 464 5.18 -23.15 21.10
N LYS A 465 4.63 -22.14 20.43
CA LYS A 465 4.47 -22.09 18.98
C LYS A 465 5.85 -21.89 18.33
N TYR A 466 6.21 -22.80 17.44
CA TYR A 466 7.40 -22.69 16.59
C TYR A 466 6.98 -22.92 15.14
N GLU A 467 7.57 -22.17 14.22
CA GLU A 467 7.57 -22.54 12.81
C GLU A 467 8.81 -23.41 12.55
N PHE A 468 8.62 -24.60 12.00
CA PHE A 468 9.74 -25.46 11.63
C PHE A 468 9.61 -25.92 10.18
N THR A 469 10.75 -25.98 9.51
CA THR A 469 10.88 -26.45 8.14
C THR A 469 11.82 -27.64 8.10
N VAL A 470 11.34 -28.75 7.53
CA VAL A 470 12.16 -29.92 7.23
C VAL A 470 12.30 -30.00 5.71
N ALA A 471 13.54 -29.99 5.22
CA ALA A 471 13.84 -30.14 3.80
C ALA A 471 14.73 -31.35 3.56
N LEU A 472 14.24 -32.32 2.81
CA LEU A 472 15.03 -33.45 2.32
C LEU A 472 15.85 -32.98 1.11
N LEU A 473 17.17 -32.94 1.30
CA LEU A 473 18.10 -32.40 0.31
C LEU A 473 18.40 -33.42 -0.79
N HIS A 474 18.66 -32.91 -1.98
CA HIS A 474 18.98 -33.66 -3.17
C HIS A 474 20.08 -32.93 -3.96
N GLN A 475 20.90 -33.63 -4.76
CA GLN A 475 21.99 -33.01 -5.55
C GLN A 475 21.48 -31.97 -6.56
N ASN A 476 20.27 -32.20 -7.09
CA ASN A 476 19.52 -31.23 -7.89
C ASN A 476 18.56 -30.44 -6.97
N GLU A 477 18.75 -29.12 -6.88
CA GLU A 477 17.94 -28.23 -6.04
C GLU A 477 16.45 -28.24 -6.39
N LYS A 478 16.08 -28.47 -7.67
CA LYS A 478 14.66 -28.54 -8.09
C LYS A 478 13.92 -29.75 -7.53
N LYS A 479 14.65 -30.76 -7.05
CA LYS A 479 14.08 -31.96 -6.42
C LYS A 479 14.11 -31.91 -4.89
N VAL A 480 14.49 -30.78 -4.29
CA VAL A 480 14.46 -30.65 -2.82
C VAL A 480 13.02 -30.62 -2.34
N VAL A 481 12.65 -31.59 -1.51
CA VAL A 481 11.31 -31.67 -0.92
C VAL A 481 11.32 -30.98 0.42
N ARG A 482 10.60 -29.88 0.54
CA ARG A 482 10.45 -29.12 1.80
C ARG A 482 9.03 -29.11 2.29
N LYS A 483 8.85 -29.23 3.61
CA LYS A 483 7.58 -28.96 4.29
C LYS A 483 7.82 -28.03 5.46
N THR A 484 6.92 -27.06 5.62
CA THR A 484 6.94 -26.06 6.69
C THR A 484 5.62 -26.13 7.44
N MET A 485 5.68 -26.04 8.76
CA MET A 485 4.50 -26.05 9.63
C MET A 485 4.75 -25.17 10.85
N GLU A 486 3.68 -24.54 11.33
CA GLU A 486 3.66 -23.85 12.60
C GLU A 486 2.87 -24.69 13.62
N TYR A 487 3.49 -25.02 14.76
CA TYR A 487 2.86 -25.89 15.76
C TYR A 487 3.29 -25.53 17.19
N CYS A 488 2.41 -25.76 18.15
CA CYS A 488 2.74 -25.63 19.58
C CYS A 488 3.47 -26.90 20.04
N ILE A 489 4.81 -26.88 19.94
CA ILE A 489 5.63 -28.04 20.27
C ILE A 489 5.79 -28.13 21.78
N GLN A 490 5.45 -29.29 22.33
CA GLN A 490 5.66 -29.63 23.73
C GLN A 490 6.94 -30.48 23.85
N PRO A 491 7.74 -30.30 24.92
CA PRO A 491 8.89 -31.16 25.17
C PRO A 491 8.50 -32.64 25.16
N THR A 492 9.37 -33.49 24.60
CA THR A 492 9.27 -34.96 24.53
C THR A 492 8.11 -35.51 23.69
N VAL A 493 7.26 -34.66 23.10
CA VAL A 493 6.18 -35.09 22.21
C VAL A 493 6.58 -34.83 20.75
N PRO A 494 6.97 -35.88 19.99
CA PRO A 494 7.37 -35.71 18.59
C PRO A 494 6.17 -35.34 17.72
N PHE A 495 6.35 -34.35 16.85
CA PHE A 495 5.32 -33.88 15.91
C PHE A 495 5.90 -33.69 14.51
N GLY A 496 5.13 -34.01 13.48
CA GLY A 496 5.61 -33.90 12.09
C GLY A 496 4.75 -34.66 11.11
N TRP A 497 5.36 -35.12 10.02
CA TRP A 497 4.63 -35.67 8.88
C TRP A 497 4.77 -37.19 8.82
N LYS A 498 3.63 -37.88 8.89
CA LYS A 498 3.54 -39.32 8.60
C LYS A 498 3.78 -39.61 7.11
N THR A 499 3.35 -38.69 6.24
CA THR A 499 3.43 -38.80 4.76
C THR A 499 4.37 -37.72 4.20
N PHE A 500 5.66 -37.77 4.56
CA PHE A 500 6.60 -36.73 4.13
C PHE A 500 6.91 -36.82 2.63
N LEU A 501 7.37 -37.99 2.16
CA LEU A 501 7.68 -38.28 0.77
C LEU A 501 7.32 -39.75 0.44
N GLY A 502 6.92 -40.04 -0.79
CA GLY A 502 6.62 -41.41 -1.22
C GLY A 502 7.86 -42.31 -1.19
N ARG A 503 7.70 -43.57 -0.79
CA ARG A 503 8.80 -44.54 -0.68
C ARG A 503 9.51 -44.78 -2.02
N GLU A 504 8.74 -44.99 -3.09
CA GLU A 504 9.29 -45.19 -4.43
C GLU A 504 10.11 -43.98 -4.88
N GLU A 505 9.62 -42.78 -4.55
CA GLU A 505 10.34 -41.55 -4.86
C GLU A 505 11.64 -41.44 -4.06
N LEU A 506 11.62 -41.76 -2.77
CA LEU A 506 12.79 -41.76 -1.91
C LEU A 506 13.89 -42.68 -2.43
N ILE A 507 13.53 -43.91 -2.82
CA ILE A 507 14.47 -44.96 -3.23
C ILE A 507 14.99 -44.72 -4.65
N ASN A 508 14.11 -44.38 -5.60
CA ASN A 508 14.45 -44.37 -7.02
C ASN A 508 15.01 -43.02 -7.50
N ASN A 509 14.75 -41.91 -6.80
CA ASN A 509 15.11 -40.57 -7.27
C ASN A 509 16.35 -39.96 -6.63
N GLY A 510 17.26 -40.77 -6.05
CA GLY A 510 18.60 -40.32 -5.67
C GLY A 510 18.70 -39.50 -4.36
N TYR A 511 17.66 -39.55 -3.51
CA TYR A 511 17.70 -38.93 -2.18
C TYR A 511 18.63 -39.66 -1.21
N ILE A 512 18.75 -41.00 -1.35
CA ILE A 512 19.67 -41.82 -0.56
C ILE A 512 21.03 -41.84 -1.24
N GLN A 513 22.06 -41.32 -0.57
CA GLN A 513 23.42 -41.27 -1.08
C GLN A 513 24.37 -41.89 -0.07
N LYS A 514 25.13 -42.91 -0.49
CA LYS A 514 26.04 -43.66 0.39
C LYS A 514 25.36 -44.15 1.68
N ASP A 515 24.16 -44.71 1.51
CA ASP A 515 23.30 -45.20 2.61
C ASP A 515 22.92 -44.11 3.64
N ALA A 516 22.81 -42.86 3.18
CA ALA A 516 22.46 -41.72 4.03
C ALA A 516 21.47 -40.74 3.38
N LEU A 517 20.69 -40.05 4.21
CA LEU A 517 19.83 -38.92 3.85
C LEU A 517 20.42 -37.63 4.41
N SER A 518 20.38 -36.56 3.61
CA SER A 518 20.71 -35.21 4.07
C SER A 518 19.42 -34.43 4.30
N ILE A 519 19.19 -33.98 5.53
CA ILE A 519 17.96 -33.25 5.91
C ILE A 519 18.38 -31.92 6.49
N ARG A 520 17.83 -30.82 5.96
CA ARG A 520 17.94 -29.49 6.58
C ARG A 520 16.77 -29.26 7.50
N LEU A 521 17.06 -28.99 8.76
CA LEU A 521 16.09 -28.53 9.75
C LEU A 521 16.28 -27.03 9.96
N THR A 522 15.19 -26.28 9.84
CA THR A 522 15.12 -24.87 10.20
C THR A 522 14.03 -24.68 11.25
N ILE A 523 14.31 -23.97 12.34
CA ILE A 523 13.36 -23.63 13.40
C ILE A 523 13.34 -22.13 13.57
N LYS A 524 12.14 -21.56 13.66
CA LYS A 524 11.90 -20.14 13.86
C LYS A 524 10.96 -19.91 15.03
N PRO A 525 11.30 -18.99 15.95
CA PRO A 525 10.35 -18.49 16.93
C PRO A 525 9.30 -17.57 16.25
N PRO A 526 8.12 -17.34 16.86
CA PRO A 526 7.01 -16.65 16.19
C PRO A 526 7.22 -15.15 15.97
N ASN A 527 8.14 -14.53 16.69
CA ASN A 527 8.66 -13.17 16.46
C ASN A 527 9.85 -12.87 17.39
N ALA A 528 10.55 -11.77 17.12
CA ALA A 528 11.69 -11.30 17.93
C ALA A 528 11.34 -11.07 19.41
N ALA A 529 10.14 -10.56 19.71
CA ALA A 529 9.71 -10.36 21.10
C ALA A 529 9.53 -11.68 21.86
N GLN A 530 9.00 -12.71 21.19
CA GLN A 530 8.90 -14.05 21.74
C GLN A 530 10.28 -14.71 21.87
N LYS A 531 11.20 -14.52 20.90
CA LYS A 531 12.60 -14.96 21.04
C LYS A 531 13.26 -14.40 22.30
N LEU A 532 13.12 -13.09 22.55
CA LEU A 532 13.59 -12.42 23.77
C LEU A 532 12.92 -12.95 25.04
N SER A 533 11.60 -13.19 24.99
CA SER A 533 10.86 -13.81 26.09
C SER A 533 11.40 -15.21 26.41
N TYR A 534 11.70 -16.01 25.38
CA TYR A 534 12.23 -17.36 25.52
C TYR A 534 13.63 -17.35 26.12
N LEU A 535 14.51 -16.47 25.64
CA LEU A 535 15.84 -16.28 26.22
C LEU A 535 15.78 -15.91 27.71
N ARG A 536 14.85 -15.03 28.11
CA ARG A 536 14.64 -14.68 29.52
C ARG A 536 14.16 -15.88 30.34
N GLN A 537 13.16 -16.60 29.87
CA GLN A 537 12.63 -17.78 30.56
C GLN A 537 13.71 -18.86 30.73
N TYR A 538 14.47 -19.15 29.67
CA TYR A 538 15.59 -20.09 29.73
C TYR A 538 16.61 -19.68 30.79
N HIS A 539 16.99 -18.41 30.84
CA HIS A 539 17.93 -17.89 31.83
C HIS A 539 17.38 -18.03 33.27
N THR A 540 16.08 -17.81 33.48
CA THR A 540 15.44 -18.04 34.79
C THR A 540 15.50 -19.52 35.19
N TYR A 541 15.12 -20.44 34.30
CA TYR A 541 15.19 -21.88 34.57
C TYR A 541 16.62 -22.38 34.82
N ALA A 542 17.60 -21.88 34.07
CA ALA A 542 19.01 -22.21 34.28
C ALA A 542 19.54 -21.73 35.64
N MET A 543 19.08 -20.57 36.13
CA MET A 543 19.43 -20.04 37.44
C MET A 543 18.74 -20.80 38.58
N GLU A 544 17.50 -21.23 38.40
CA GLU A 544 16.75 -22.02 39.39
C GLU A 544 17.31 -23.44 39.53
N SER A 545 17.71 -24.08 38.43
CA SER A 545 18.34 -25.41 38.43
C SER A 545 19.76 -25.44 38.99
N MET A 546 20.41 -24.28 39.18
CA MET A 546 21.72 -24.15 39.84
C MET A 546 21.62 -23.94 41.36
N GLN A 547 20.44 -23.83 41.96
CA GLN A 547 20.33 -23.83 43.42
C GLN A 547 20.44 -25.26 43.97
N PRO A 548 21.48 -25.60 44.74
CA PRO A 548 21.57 -26.92 45.36
C PRO A 548 20.44 -27.08 46.37
N ALA A 549 19.78 -28.25 46.34
CA ALA A 549 18.77 -28.65 47.31
C ALA A 549 19.29 -28.39 48.73
N ARG A 550 18.71 -27.39 49.41
CA ARG A 550 18.95 -27.16 50.83
C ARG A 550 18.48 -28.42 51.57
N LYS A 551 19.44 -29.17 52.11
CA LYS A 551 19.19 -30.20 53.11
C LYS A 551 18.39 -29.56 54.25
N ASP A 552 17.24 -30.13 54.55
CA ASP A 552 16.56 -29.93 55.83
C ASP A 552 17.54 -30.25 56.96
N SER A 553 17.94 -29.25 57.73
CA SER A 553 18.32 -29.43 59.14
C SER A 553 18.67 -28.12 59.82
N VAL A 554 18.23 -28.07 61.07
CA VAL A 554 18.54 -27.13 62.15
C VAL A 554 17.68 -25.87 62.22
N ILE A 555 16.61 -26.06 62.98
CA ILE A 555 15.89 -25.08 63.79
C ILE A 555 16.89 -24.14 64.49
N SER A 556 16.77 -22.85 64.22
CA SER A 556 17.18 -21.81 65.15
C SER A 556 16.17 -20.67 65.03
N ASN A 557 15.33 -20.58 66.05
CA ASN A 557 14.41 -19.49 66.27
C ASN A 557 15.19 -18.18 66.37
N ASP A 558 14.93 -17.25 65.45
CA ASP A 558 14.78 -15.87 65.88
C ASP A 558 13.72 -15.17 65.03
N SER A 559 12.66 -14.78 65.72
CA SER A 559 11.47 -14.16 65.17
C SER A 559 11.57 -12.66 65.35
N ARG A 560 11.69 -11.89 64.26
CA ARG A 560 10.88 -10.67 64.09
C ARG A 560 10.86 -10.18 62.63
N PRO A 561 9.71 -9.67 62.17
CA PRO A 561 9.41 -9.50 60.75
C PRO A 561 9.85 -8.12 60.25
N SER A 562 10.59 -8.08 59.14
CA SER A 562 10.75 -6.87 58.34
C SER A 562 9.93 -7.02 57.07
N THR A 563 8.77 -6.40 57.06
CA THR A 563 7.94 -6.13 55.89
C THR A 563 8.70 -5.21 54.93
N SER A 564 9.12 -5.74 53.79
CA SER A 564 9.38 -4.95 52.58
C SER A 564 9.35 -5.86 51.35
N GLN A 565 8.15 -6.07 50.80
CA GLN A 565 8.01 -6.45 49.41
C GLN A 565 8.44 -5.25 48.56
N GLU A 566 9.71 -5.23 48.12
CA GLU A 566 10.11 -4.40 46.99
C GLU A 566 9.90 -5.19 45.69
N PRO A 567 9.24 -4.62 44.67
CA PRO A 567 9.11 -5.24 43.36
C PRO A 567 10.49 -5.48 42.72
N LEU A 568 10.65 -6.66 42.11
CA LEU A 568 11.88 -7.13 41.45
C LEU A 568 12.44 -6.16 40.39
N GLU A 569 11.61 -5.27 39.85
CA GLU A 569 12.01 -4.25 38.88
C GLU A 569 13.01 -3.22 39.43
N SER A 570 13.00 -2.97 40.74
CA SER A 570 13.92 -2.01 41.38
C SER A 570 15.36 -2.55 41.51
N ARG A 571 15.53 -3.88 41.58
CA ARG A 571 16.84 -4.55 41.63
C ARG A 571 17.57 -4.56 40.28
N MET A 572 16.83 -4.51 39.16
CA MET A 572 17.40 -4.57 37.82
C MET A 572 18.05 -3.27 37.33
N ARG A 573 17.85 -2.13 38.01
CA ARG A 573 18.49 -0.86 37.64
C ARG A 573 19.91 -0.67 38.20
N LYS A 574 20.47 -1.68 38.90
CA LYS A 574 21.81 -1.59 39.51
C LYS A 574 22.86 -2.58 38.97
N THR A 575 22.63 -3.19 37.81
CA THR A 575 23.67 -3.97 37.12
C THR A 575 24.33 -3.13 36.02
N SER A 576 25.60 -2.81 36.25
CA SER A 576 26.43 -1.89 35.47
C SER A 576 26.59 -2.25 33.99
N ILE A 577 26.58 -1.22 33.15
CA ILE A 577 26.81 -1.17 31.69
C ILE A 577 28.17 -1.76 31.24
N SER A 578 29.03 -2.19 32.17
CA SER A 578 30.37 -2.73 31.89
C SER A 578 30.39 -4.15 31.32
N PHE A 579 29.30 -4.91 31.39
CA PHE A 579 29.28 -6.30 30.87
C PHE A 579 28.95 -6.40 29.37
N VAL A 580 28.23 -5.41 28.80
CA VAL A 580 27.75 -5.46 27.39
C VAL A 580 28.87 -5.13 26.37
N LYS A 581 29.98 -4.52 26.81
CA LYS A 581 31.11 -4.18 25.92
C LYS A 581 31.97 -5.37 25.48
N ASN A 582 31.83 -6.55 26.10
CA ASN A 582 32.64 -7.72 25.76
C ASN A 582 31.95 -8.72 24.81
N LEU A 583 30.75 -8.40 24.30
CA LEU A 583 30.01 -9.26 23.36
C LEU A 583 30.25 -8.95 21.88
N PHE A 584 31.01 -7.89 21.57
CA PHE A 584 31.41 -7.57 20.19
C PHE A 584 32.92 -7.76 20.03
N THR A 585 33.32 -8.92 19.51
CA THR A 585 34.69 -9.18 19.08
C THR A 585 35.05 -8.23 17.95
N LYS A 586 36.12 -7.44 18.15
CA LYS A 586 36.79 -6.66 17.12
C LYS A 586 37.21 -7.59 15.97
N SER A 587 36.83 -7.24 14.74
CA SER A 587 37.39 -7.82 13.53
C SER A 587 38.90 -7.48 13.46
N SER A 588 39.70 -8.51 13.19
CA SER A 588 41.14 -8.41 12.98
C SER A 588 41.43 -7.68 11.66
N SER A 589 42.04 -6.51 11.74
CA SER A 589 42.78 -5.90 10.65
C SER A 589 44.13 -6.61 10.52
N THR A 590 44.39 -7.23 9.37
CA THR A 590 45.75 -7.60 8.96
C THR A 590 46.11 -6.83 7.71
N ASP A 591 47.31 -6.26 7.75
CA ASP A 591 47.94 -5.35 6.82
C ASP A 591 48.11 -5.90 5.39
N GLN A 592 48.10 -4.98 4.42
CA GLN A 592 49.01 -5.04 3.29
C GLN A 592 49.60 -3.64 3.02
N GLN A 593 50.86 -3.47 3.41
CA GLN A 593 51.82 -2.60 2.74
C GLN A 593 52.54 -3.41 1.65
N GLY A 594 52.83 -2.80 0.51
CA GLY A 594 53.72 -3.37 -0.50
C GLY A 594 53.89 -2.50 -1.74
N ASN A 595 54.89 -1.61 -1.68
CA ASN A 595 55.50 -0.76 -2.71
C ASN A 595 54.71 0.42 -3.30
#